data_AF-A0A967MQT9-F1
#
_entry.id   AF-A0A967MQT9-F1
#
_cell.length_a   1.000
_cell.length_b   1.000
_cell.length_c   1.000
_cell.angle_alpha   90.00
_cell.angle_beta   90.00
_cell.angle_gamma   90.00
#
_symmetry.space_group_name_H-M   'P 1'
#
loop_
_entity.id
_entity.type
_entity.pdbx_description
1 polymer ?
#
loop_
_entity_poly.entity_id
_entity_poly.type
_entity_poly.pdbx_seq_one_letter_code
_entity_poly.pdbx_strand_id
1 'polypeptide(L)'
;VTMYPEQEAQLHEREIVAALADADYVAAIQRDIDYPVRARLGVEHPEGLSHDEALERYLHAKEVSVERIERLMEAARELMDDPGAGS
;
A
#
# COMPACT_ATOMS: atom_id res chain seq x y z
N VAL A 1 2.33 -20.26 -4.13
CA VAL A 1 1.40 -19.91 -3.03
C VAL A 1 1.37 -18.40 -2.94
N THR A 2 0.17 -17.82 -2.87
CA THR A 2 -0.01 -16.36 -2.74
C THR A 2 -0.04 -15.99 -1.26
N MET A 3 0.76 -15.02 -0.84
CA MET A 3 0.91 -14.65 0.57
C MET A 3 1.22 -13.17 0.78
N TYR A 4 0.86 -12.65 1.96
CA TYR A 4 1.13 -11.27 2.36
C TYR A 4 2.54 -11.10 2.97
N PRO A 5 3.08 -9.87 3.01
CA PRO A 5 4.46 -9.62 3.50
C PRO A 5 4.72 -10.10 4.94
N GLU A 6 3.74 -10.02 5.83
CA GLU A 6 3.85 -10.51 7.20
C GLU A 6 3.90 -12.05 7.31
N GLN A 7 3.40 -12.76 6.30
CA GLN A 7 3.42 -14.21 6.21
C GLN A 7 4.74 -14.71 5.60
N GLU A 8 5.30 -13.96 4.64
CA GLU A 8 6.63 -14.23 4.09
C GLU A 8 7.70 -14.17 5.19
N ALA A 9 7.62 -13.19 6.09
CA ALA A 9 8.57 -13.04 7.19
C ALA A 9 8.57 -14.23 8.18
N GLN A 10 7.49 -15.01 8.21
CA GLN A 10 7.33 -16.18 9.08
C GLN A 10 7.70 -17.50 8.36
N LEU A 11 8.09 -17.43 7.08
CA LEU A 11 8.36 -18.62 6.28
C LEU A 11 9.80 -19.10 6.46
N HIS A 12 9.96 -20.20 7.19
CA HIS A 12 11.26 -20.84 7.44
C HIS A 12 11.61 -21.85 6.34
N GLU A 13 12.15 -21.35 5.22
CA GLU A 13 12.50 -22.20 4.06
C GLU A 13 13.41 -23.38 4.40
N ARG A 14 14.34 -23.17 5.33
CA ARG A 14 15.27 -24.21 5.78
C ARG A 14 14.54 -25.39 6.44
N GLU A 15 13.46 -25.12 7.14
CA GLU A 15 12.63 -26.15 7.78
C GLU A 15 11.81 -26.92 6.74
N ILE A 16 11.31 -26.23 5.71
CA ILE A 16 10.59 -26.86 4.59
C ILE A 16 11.51 -27.81 3.82
N VAL A 17 12.73 -27.35 3.50
CA VAL A 17 13.71 -28.19 2.81
C VAL A 17 14.14 -29.37 3.68
N ALA A 18 14.32 -29.17 4.99
CA ALA A 18 14.65 -30.26 5.91
C ALA A 18 13.53 -31.29 6.04
N ALA A 19 12.27 -30.86 6.05
CA ALA A 19 11.10 -31.75 6.07
C ALA A 19 10.93 -32.55 4.77
N LEU A 20 11.47 -32.04 3.67
CA LEU A 20 11.46 -32.68 2.34
C LEU A 20 12.75 -33.44 2.03
N ALA A 21 13.62 -33.66 3.01
CA ALA A 21 14.94 -34.26 2.80
C ALA A 21 14.90 -35.68 2.20
N ASP A 22 13.82 -36.42 2.43
CA ASP A 22 13.63 -37.78 1.92
C ASP A 22 12.98 -37.84 0.52
N ALA A 23 12.71 -36.69 -0.11
CA ALA A 23 12.12 -36.64 -1.44
C ALA A 23 13.18 -36.82 -2.55
N ASP A 24 12.91 -37.69 -3.52
CA ASP A 24 13.80 -37.95 -4.67
C ASP A 24 14.04 -36.70 -5.54
N TYR A 25 13.11 -35.75 -5.54
CA TYR A 25 13.23 -34.47 -6.23
C TYR A 25 12.36 -33.40 -5.58
N VAL A 26 12.96 -32.27 -5.23
CA VAL A 26 12.26 -31.08 -4.74
C VAL A 26 12.40 -29.97 -5.79
N ALA A 27 11.28 -29.60 -6.43
CA ALA A 27 11.25 -28.45 -7.33
C ALA A 27 11.42 -27.14 -6.55
N ALA A 28 11.86 -26.07 -7.22
CA ALA A 28 12.00 -24.75 -6.61
C ALA A 28 10.67 -24.28 -6.00
N ILE A 29 10.72 -23.76 -4.77
CA ILE A 29 9.55 -23.20 -4.10
C ILE A 29 9.23 -21.85 -4.76
N GLN A 30 8.17 -21.80 -5.57
CA GLN A 30 7.70 -20.56 -6.16
C GLN A 30 6.75 -19.82 -5.20
N ARG A 31 7.19 -18.62 -4.84
CA ARG A 31 6.48 -17.68 -3.97
C ARG A 31 5.91 -16.56 -4.80
N ASP A 32 4.63 -16.28 -4.60
CA ASP A 32 3.98 -15.13 -5.17
C ASP A 32 3.56 -14.25 -4.00
N ILE A 33 4.26 -13.13 -3.81
CA ILE A 33 4.00 -12.24 -2.68
C ILE A 33 3.05 -11.17 -3.17
N ASP A 34 1.84 -11.20 -2.64
CA ASP A 34 0.88 -10.12 -2.83
C ASP A 34 1.34 -8.96 -1.95
N TYR A 35 2.17 -8.09 -2.54
CA TYR A 35 2.45 -6.80 -1.95
C TYR A 35 1.18 -5.99 -2.06
N PRO A 36 0.48 -5.66 -0.94
CA PRO A 36 -0.60 -4.71 -1.03
C PRO A 36 0.01 -3.43 -1.58
N VAL A 37 -0.30 -3.15 -2.84
CA VAL A 37 0.10 -1.94 -3.53
C VAL A 37 -0.57 -0.84 -2.73
N ARG A 38 0.14 -0.30 -1.74
CA ARG A 38 -0.18 1.02 -1.20
C ARG A 38 0.28 2.02 -2.24
N ALA A 39 -0.32 1.95 -3.44
CA ALA A 39 -0.52 3.13 -4.25
C ALA A 39 -1.29 4.06 -3.31
N ARG A 40 -0.56 4.98 -2.67
CA ARG A 40 -1.11 5.90 -1.67
C ARG A 40 -2.34 6.64 -2.21
N LEU A 41 -2.53 6.65 -3.52
CA LEU A 41 -3.59 7.33 -4.27
C LEU A 41 -4.52 6.37 -5.04
N GLY A 42 -4.27 5.05 -5.03
CA GLY A 42 -5.06 4.08 -5.81
C GLY A 42 -4.98 4.25 -7.34
N VAL A 43 -3.95 4.93 -7.85
CA VAL A 43 -3.72 5.14 -9.30
C VAL A 43 -2.26 4.89 -9.67
N GLU A 44 -2.04 4.32 -10.86
CA GLU A 44 -0.72 4.04 -11.45
C GLU A 44 0.01 5.31 -11.94
N HIS A 45 -0.71 6.41 -12.17
CA HIS A 45 -0.16 7.67 -12.68
C HIS A 45 -0.70 8.89 -11.92
N PRO A 46 0.03 9.41 -10.92
CA PRO A 46 -0.41 10.55 -10.10
C PRO A 46 -0.16 11.92 -10.75
N GLU A 47 0.47 11.97 -11.91
CA GLU A 47 1.11 13.16 -12.50
C GLU A 47 0.11 14.12 -13.18
N GLY A 48 -1.16 13.73 -13.28
CA GLY A 48 -2.25 14.54 -13.83
C GLY A 48 -3.27 14.99 -12.79
N LEU A 49 -3.06 14.69 -11.50
CA LEU A 49 -3.97 15.08 -10.43
C LEU A 49 -3.61 16.47 -9.90
N SER A 50 -4.62 17.30 -9.66
CA SER A 50 -4.43 18.50 -8.85
C SER A 50 -4.20 18.12 -7.38
N HIS A 51 -3.65 19.05 -6.59
CA HIS A 51 -3.31 18.81 -5.18
C HIS A 51 -4.51 18.35 -4.34
N ASP A 52 -5.69 18.90 -4.62
CA ASP A 52 -6.97 18.53 -4.00
C ASP A 52 -7.43 17.14 -4.42
N GLU A 53 -7.37 16.81 -5.72
CA GLU A 53 -7.73 15.47 -6.21
C GLU A 53 -6.81 14.38 -5.65
N ALA A 54 -5.52 14.68 -5.54
CA ALA A 54 -4.55 13.78 -4.92
C ALA A 54 -4.85 13.57 -3.43
N LEU A 55 -5.14 14.65 -2.69
CA LEU A 55 -5.46 14.56 -1.27
C LEU A 55 -6.77 13.77 -1.04
N GLU A 56 -7.82 14.04 -1.79
CA GLU A 56 -9.10 13.36 -1.68
C GLU A 56 -8.94 11.85 -1.94
N ARG A 57 -8.25 11.48 -3.02
CA ARG A 57 -7.96 10.07 -3.34
C ARG A 57 -7.12 9.39 -2.26
N TYR A 58 -6.16 10.11 -1.67
CA TYR A 58 -5.38 9.59 -0.54
C TYR A 58 -6.27 9.30 0.67
N LEU A 59 -7.20 10.20 1.01
CA LEU A 59 -8.10 10.03 2.15
C LEU A 59 -9.09 8.87 1.93
N HIS A 60 -9.57 8.69 0.69
CA HIS A 60 -10.37 7.53 0.32
C HIS A 60 -9.59 6.22 0.40
N ALA A 61 -8.35 6.19 -0.09
CA ALA A 61 -7.47 5.01 0.04
C ALA A 61 -7.11 4.69 1.49
N LYS A 62 -7.30 5.65 2.41
CA LYS A 62 -7.14 5.50 3.86
C LYS A 62 -8.44 5.18 4.59
N GLU A 63 -9.54 4.95 3.86
CA GLU A 63 -10.85 4.62 4.41
C GLU A 63 -11.34 5.65 5.44
N VAL A 64 -10.98 6.92 5.24
CA VAL A 64 -11.48 8.02 6.08
C VAL A 64 -12.98 8.20 5.84
N SER A 65 -13.76 8.43 6.89
CA SER A 65 -15.21 8.64 6.75
C SER A 65 -15.51 9.89 5.91
N VAL A 66 -16.59 9.87 5.14
CA VAL A 66 -16.99 10.96 4.24
C VAL A 66 -17.07 12.31 4.97
N GLU A 67 -17.73 12.35 6.13
CA GLU A 67 -17.84 13.54 6.99
C GLU A 67 -16.48 14.08 7.47
N ARG A 68 -15.48 13.20 7.59
CA ARG A 68 -14.12 13.58 7.97
C ARG A 68 -13.32 14.04 6.75
N ILE A 69 -13.54 13.46 5.58
CA ILE A 69 -12.94 13.90 4.32
C ILE A 69 -13.36 15.34 4.03
N GLU A 70 -14.66 15.67 4.12
CA GLU A 70 -15.17 17.02 3.87
C GLU A 70 -14.46 18.07 4.73
N ARG A 71 -14.35 17.83 6.04
CA ARG A 71 -13.65 18.73 6.97
C ARG A 71 -12.15 18.86 6.70
N LEU A 72 -11.50 17.77 6.31
CA LEU A 72 -10.06 17.78 6.00
C LEU A 72 -9.80 18.51 4.68
N MET A 73 -10.68 18.36 3.69
CA MET A 73 -10.59 19.05 2.40
C MET A 73 -10.85 20.55 2.55
N GLU A 74 -11.79 20.96 3.39
CA GLU A 74 -12.03 22.37 3.73
C GLU A 74 -10.79 23.00 4.36
N ALA A 75 -10.24 22.39 5.42
CA ALA A 75 -9.02 22.87 6.07
C ALA A 75 -7.81 22.87 5.12
N ALA A 76 -7.71 21.89 4.22
CA ALA A 76 -6.63 21.82 3.25
C ALA A 76 -6.71 22.95 2.21
N ARG A 77 -7.91 23.32 1.77
CA ARG A 77 -8.10 24.48 0.87
C ARG A 77 -7.67 25.77 1.54
N GLU A 78 -8.07 25.99 2.79
CA GLU A 78 -7.64 27.15 3.57
C GLU A 78 -6.11 27.25 3.69
N LEU A 79 -5.42 26.12 3.90
CA LEU A 79 -3.96 26.07 3.97
C LEU A 79 -3.27 26.28 2.62
N MET A 80 -3.88 25.82 1.53
CA MET A 80 -3.33 26.00 0.18
C MET A 80 -3.57 27.40 -0.38
N ASP A 81 -4.64 28.05 0.07
CA ASP A 81 -4.97 29.44 -0.27
C ASP A 81 -4.21 30.46 0.60
N ASP A 82 -3.56 30.04 1.70
CA ASP A 82 -2.69 30.89 2.51
C ASP A 82 -1.28 31.03 1.87
N PRO A 83 -0.92 32.22 1.34
CA PRO A 83 0.38 32.44 0.71
C PRO A 83 1.58 32.35 1.69
N GLY A 84 1.35 32.17 3.00
CA GLY A 84 2.39 32.05 4.02
C GLY A 84 2.84 30.62 4.36
N ALA A 85 2.18 29.58 3.86
CA ALA A 85 2.46 28.19 4.28
C ALA A 85 3.63 27.50 3.54
N GLY A 86 4.29 28.19 2.61
CA GLY A 86 5.31 27.64 1.72
C GLY A 86 6.66 28.38 1.66
N SER A 87 7.01 29.20 2.65
CA SER A 87 8.30 29.90 2.72
C SER A 87 9.19 29.40 3.85
#